data_AF-A0A3K9AL65-F1
#
_entry.id   AF-A0A3K9AL65-F1
#
_cell.length_a   1.000
_cell.length_b   1.000
_cell.length_c   1.000
_cell.angle_alpha   90.00
_cell.angle_beta   90.00
_cell.angle_gamma   90.00
#
_symmetry.space_group_name_H-M   'P 1'
#
loop_
_entity.id
_entity.type
_entity.pdbx_description
1 polymer ?
#
loop_
_entity_poly.entity_id
_entity_poly.type
_entity_poly.pdbx_seq_one_letter_code
_entity_poly.pdbx_strand_id
1 'polypeptide(L)'
;MKINLFNLFRKKNKLQDDFPVTQFSALPKKGEGYPSFFSLEKNNIYAHSACFMIKPDDISFIEHLVELFFHAKVKVSEIKEKFADHDKVLICYKFKEFEQEVVRLITNDNEFINCLCEKGLEPPDPECVFPDKDFGTYGSLQGDMEFWWHVYWKPFWESLKEEERKQYLERSNLSIGTIEFLEHHH
;
A
#
# COMPACT_ATOMS: atom_id res chain seq x y z
N MET A 1 -14.74 -14.92 -4.70
CA MET A 1 -13.56 -15.68 -4.24
C MET A 1 -12.98 -14.95 -3.03
N LYS A 2 -13.02 -15.51 -1.82
CA LYS A 2 -12.55 -14.79 -0.61
C LYS A 2 -11.03 -14.68 -0.66
N ILE A 3 -10.52 -13.47 -0.86
CA ILE A 3 -9.08 -13.22 -0.82
C ILE A 3 -8.65 -13.28 0.63
N ASN A 4 -7.95 -14.38 0.94
CA ASN A 4 -7.46 -14.67 2.26
C ASN A 4 -6.15 -13.91 2.46
N LEU A 5 -6.25 -12.62 2.82
CA LEU A 5 -5.12 -11.86 3.38
C LEU A 5 -4.51 -12.56 4.61
N PHE A 6 -5.23 -13.51 5.20
CA PHE A 6 -4.86 -14.30 6.38
C PHE A 6 -3.98 -15.53 6.11
N ASN A 7 -3.57 -15.81 4.85
CA ASN A 7 -2.71 -16.98 4.58
C ASN A 7 -1.25 -16.83 5.06
N LEU A 8 -0.91 -15.74 5.76
CA LEU A 8 0.34 -15.56 6.50
C LEU A 8 0.49 -16.49 7.72
N PHE A 9 -0.52 -17.28 8.11
CA PHE A 9 -0.59 -17.86 9.47
C PHE A 9 -0.61 -19.39 9.57
N ARG A 10 0.26 -20.13 8.87
CA ARG A 10 0.36 -21.59 9.09
C ARG A 10 1.77 -22.19 9.06
N LYS A 11 2.54 -21.85 10.09
CA LYS A 11 3.65 -22.57 10.79
C LYS A 11 4.36 -21.51 11.63
N LYS A 12 5.15 -21.91 12.64
CA LYS A 12 5.97 -20.99 13.47
C LYS A 12 6.58 -19.92 12.54
N ASN A 13 6.08 -18.69 12.62
CA ASN A 13 6.21 -17.74 11.52
C ASN A 13 7.64 -17.19 11.57
N LYS A 14 8.43 -17.40 10.51
CA LYS A 14 9.80 -16.84 10.39
C LYS A 14 9.82 -15.31 10.68
N LEU A 15 8.70 -14.64 10.40
CA LEU A 15 8.48 -13.22 10.70
C LEU A 15 8.48 -12.87 12.20
N GLN A 16 8.10 -13.78 13.09
CA GLN A 16 8.10 -13.49 14.54
C GLN A 16 9.53 -13.35 15.08
N ASP A 17 10.46 -14.14 14.53
CA ASP A 17 11.88 -14.05 14.88
C ASP A 17 12.51 -12.76 14.31
N ASP A 18 12.02 -12.30 13.16
CA ASP A 18 12.48 -11.08 12.50
C ASP A 18 11.93 -9.79 13.15
N PHE A 19 10.82 -9.86 13.89
CA PHE A 19 10.14 -8.68 14.47
C PHE A 19 9.76 -8.89 15.96
N PRO A 20 10.74 -8.83 16.87
CA PRO A 20 10.53 -9.01 18.30
C PRO A 20 9.91 -7.77 18.97
N VAL A 21 9.20 -7.99 20.09
CA VAL A 21 8.53 -6.92 20.87
C VAL A 21 9.47 -5.81 21.34
N THR A 22 10.72 -6.14 21.64
CA THR A 22 11.70 -5.21 22.20
C THR A 22 12.11 -4.09 21.24
N GLN A 23 11.82 -4.26 19.95
CA GLN A 23 12.22 -3.35 18.87
C GLN A 23 11.01 -2.65 18.24
N PHE A 24 9.87 -2.65 18.94
CA PHE A 24 8.61 -2.17 18.37
C PHE A 24 8.07 -0.97 19.09
N SER A 25 7.71 0.03 18.29
CA SER A 25 6.89 1.15 18.72
C SER A 25 5.63 1.17 17.86
N ALA A 26 4.46 1.11 18.51
CA ALA A 26 3.19 1.22 17.80
C ALA A 26 3.13 2.57 17.07
N LEU A 27 2.67 2.57 15.83
CA LEU A 27 2.37 3.81 15.14
C LEU A 27 1.37 4.63 15.99
N PRO A 28 1.58 5.94 16.15
CA PRO A 28 0.56 6.78 16.75
C PRO A 28 -0.75 6.59 15.99
N LYS A 29 -1.91 6.69 16.67
CA LYS A 29 -3.26 6.48 16.11
C LYS A 29 -3.63 7.38 14.90
N LYS A 30 -2.68 8.11 14.31
CA LYS A 30 -2.84 8.85 13.07
C LYS A 30 -2.79 7.88 11.88
N GLY A 31 -3.96 7.36 11.53
CA GLY A 31 -4.21 6.61 10.29
C GLY A 31 -4.75 7.51 9.19
N GLU A 32 -4.04 8.57 8.81
CA GLU A 32 -4.46 9.50 7.74
C GLU A 32 -3.42 9.58 6.60
N GLY A 33 -2.59 8.54 6.43
CA GLY A 33 -1.55 8.50 5.41
C GLY A 33 -1.76 7.36 4.42
N TYR A 34 -1.31 7.56 3.19
CA TYR A 34 -1.15 6.50 2.20
C TYR A 34 0.35 6.33 1.89
N PRO A 35 0.91 5.11 1.93
CA PRO A 35 0.22 3.83 2.04
C PRO A 35 -0.42 3.55 3.40
N SER A 36 -1.54 2.81 3.40
CA SER A 36 -2.23 2.44 4.64
C SER A 36 -1.50 1.29 5.34
N PHE A 37 -0.82 1.61 6.45
CA PHE A 37 -0.16 0.64 7.31
C PHE A 37 -1.09 0.15 8.44
N PHE A 38 -1.10 -1.16 8.68
CA PHE A 38 -1.79 -1.76 9.81
C PHE A 38 -0.83 -2.55 10.70
N SER A 39 -1.08 -2.54 12.01
CA SER A 39 -0.29 -3.29 12.99
C SER A 39 -0.53 -4.80 12.88
N LEU A 40 0.55 -5.58 12.93
CA LEU A 40 0.54 -7.03 12.98
C LEU A 40 0.64 -7.59 14.42
N GLU A 41 0.59 -6.73 15.45
CA GLU A 41 0.77 -7.12 16.86
C GLU A 41 -0.19 -8.25 17.30
N LYS A 42 -1.43 -8.24 16.79
CA LYS A 42 -2.44 -9.29 17.07
C LYS A 42 -1.98 -10.70 16.69
N ASN A 43 -0.96 -10.81 15.85
CA ASN A 43 -0.36 -12.05 15.39
C ASN A 43 1.03 -12.32 16.00
N ASN A 44 1.39 -11.61 17.07
CA ASN A 44 2.71 -11.63 17.71
C ASN A 44 3.87 -11.29 16.74
N ILE A 45 3.58 -10.47 15.73
CA ILE A 45 4.59 -9.89 14.84
C ILE A 45 4.60 -8.40 15.15
N TYR A 46 5.69 -7.92 15.72
CA TYR A 46 5.76 -6.54 16.21
C TYR A 46 6.29 -5.63 15.11
N ALA A 47 5.44 -5.44 14.09
CA ALA A 47 5.70 -4.63 12.90
C ALA A 47 4.38 -4.11 12.31
N HIS A 48 4.49 -3.18 11.38
CA HIS A 48 3.41 -2.71 10.55
C HIS A 48 3.53 -3.28 9.14
N SER A 49 2.40 -3.51 8.48
CA SER A 49 2.37 -3.95 7.07
C SER A 49 1.50 -3.04 6.22
N ALA A 50 1.95 -2.81 4.99
CA ALA A 50 1.17 -2.19 3.92
C ALA A 50 1.27 -3.05 2.65
N CYS A 51 0.20 -3.05 1.87
CA CYS A 51 0.14 -3.65 0.55
C CYS A 51 -0.66 -2.73 -0.34
N PHE A 52 -0.05 -2.17 -1.38
CA PHE A 52 -0.63 -1.07 -2.13
C PHE A 52 -0.15 -1.07 -3.57
N MET A 53 -0.99 -0.59 -4.49
CA MET A 53 -0.60 -0.37 -5.87
C MET A 53 0.23 0.91 -5.97
N ILE A 54 1.21 0.89 -6.87
CA ILE A 54 2.12 2.01 -7.07
C ILE A 54 2.35 2.27 -8.57
N LYS A 55 2.47 3.54 -8.94
CA LYS A 55 2.93 3.93 -10.28
C LYS A 55 4.39 3.52 -10.46
N PRO A 56 4.81 2.97 -11.62
CA PRO A 56 6.18 2.49 -11.84
C PRO A 56 7.27 3.53 -11.51
N ASP A 57 7.01 4.81 -11.78
CA ASP A 57 7.95 5.90 -11.55
C ASP A 57 8.27 6.11 -10.06
N ASP A 58 7.33 5.79 -9.17
CA ASP A 58 7.50 5.96 -7.72
C ASP A 58 8.21 4.77 -7.05
N ILE A 59 8.47 3.66 -7.75
CA ILE A 59 9.20 2.52 -7.17
C ILE A 59 10.62 2.93 -6.75
N SER A 60 11.25 3.80 -7.54
CA SER A 60 12.60 4.33 -7.27
C SER A 60 12.67 5.10 -5.94
N PHE A 61 11.56 5.70 -5.50
CA PHE A 61 11.49 6.37 -4.22
C PHE A 61 11.57 5.38 -3.05
N ILE A 62 10.91 4.21 -3.17
CA ILE A 62 11.02 3.14 -2.16
C ILE A 62 12.46 2.65 -2.10
N GLU A 63 13.09 2.39 -3.24
CA GLU A 63 14.50 1.97 -3.32
C GLU A 63 15.43 2.97 -2.62
N HIS A 64 15.20 4.27 -2.85
CA HIS A 64 15.95 5.34 -2.20
C HIS A 64 15.75 5.35 -0.68
N LEU A 65 14.52 5.18 -0.19
CA LEU A 65 14.27 5.08 1.26
C LEU A 65 14.94 3.85 1.87
N VAL A 66 14.98 2.71 1.17
CA VAL A 66 15.72 1.54 1.66
C VAL A 66 17.21 1.84 1.77
N GLU A 67 17.80 2.50 0.79
CA GLU A 67 19.22 2.91 0.84
C GLU A 67 19.48 3.89 1.99
N LEU A 68 18.57 4.83 2.24
CA LEU A 68 18.70 5.84 3.29
C LEU A 68 18.60 5.24 4.70
N PHE A 69 17.60 4.38 4.94
CA PHE A 69 17.27 3.88 6.28
C PHE A 69 17.97 2.56 6.66
N PHE A 70 18.34 1.76 5.66
CA PHE A 70 18.94 0.44 5.87
C PHE A 70 20.31 0.29 5.22
N HIS A 71 20.86 1.36 4.65
CA HIS A 71 22.19 1.39 4.03
C HIS A 71 22.42 0.30 2.98
N ALA A 72 21.34 -0.11 2.30
CA ALA A 72 21.33 -1.19 1.33
C ALA A 72 20.86 -0.69 -0.03
N LYS A 73 21.69 -0.85 -1.05
CA LYS A 73 21.27 -0.66 -2.44
C LYS A 73 20.40 -1.82 -2.87
N VAL A 74 19.16 -1.52 -3.24
CA VAL A 74 18.16 -2.51 -3.63
C VAL A 74 17.55 -2.16 -4.98
N LYS A 75 17.09 -3.18 -5.70
CA LYS A 75 16.05 -3.01 -6.72
C LYS A 75 14.82 -3.78 -6.27
N VAL A 76 13.70 -3.09 -6.04
CA VAL A 76 12.50 -3.76 -5.56
C VAL A 76 12.03 -4.74 -6.64
N SER A 77 11.95 -6.02 -6.30
CA SER A 77 11.68 -7.11 -7.23
C SER A 77 10.64 -8.09 -6.67
N GLU A 78 10.31 -9.12 -7.44
CA GLU A 78 9.42 -10.20 -7.00
C GLU A 78 10.03 -11.09 -5.92
N ILE A 79 11.34 -10.98 -5.71
CA ILE A 79 12.04 -11.71 -4.66
C ILE A 79 11.81 -10.99 -3.33
N LYS A 80 11.37 -11.76 -2.34
CA LYS A 80 11.24 -11.27 -0.97
C LYS A 80 12.62 -11.02 -0.36
N GLU A 81 12.93 -9.75 -0.16
CA GLU A 81 14.17 -9.31 0.47
C GLU A 81 13.91 -8.80 1.89
N LYS A 82 14.91 -9.00 2.75
CA LYS A 82 14.93 -8.52 4.13
C LYS A 82 16.14 -7.63 4.33
N PHE A 83 15.90 -6.43 4.83
CA PHE A 83 16.91 -5.46 5.21
C PHE A 83 16.84 -5.27 6.72
N ALA A 84 18.01 -5.12 7.34
CA ALA A 84 18.10 -4.88 8.78
C ALA A 84 19.23 -3.90 9.05
N ASP A 85 18.94 -2.92 9.89
CA ASP A 85 19.93 -1.99 10.44
C ASP A 85 19.60 -1.78 11.93
N HIS A 86 20.54 -2.14 12.80
CA HIS A 86 20.33 -2.12 14.27
C HIS A 86 19.04 -2.84 14.71
N ASP A 87 18.08 -2.09 15.27
CA ASP A 87 16.77 -2.57 15.73
C ASP A 87 15.68 -2.44 14.66
N LYS A 88 16.02 -1.93 13.47
CA LYS A 88 15.10 -1.73 12.35
C LYS A 88 15.17 -2.92 11.41
N VAL A 89 14.01 -3.40 10.98
CA VAL A 89 13.86 -4.48 10.00
C VAL A 89 12.82 -4.07 8.97
N LEU A 90 13.12 -4.31 7.70
CA LEU A 90 12.20 -4.15 6.58
C LEU A 90 12.17 -5.43 5.75
N ILE A 91 10.98 -5.88 5.42
CA ILE A 91 10.75 -6.86 4.35
C ILE A 91 10.01 -6.17 3.23
N CYS A 92 10.57 -6.25 2.02
CA CYS A 92 10.04 -5.59 0.83
C CYS A 92 10.05 -6.54 -0.37
N TYR A 93 8.98 -6.50 -1.15
CA TYR A 93 8.89 -7.10 -2.47
C TYR A 93 7.73 -6.50 -3.25
N LYS A 94 7.72 -6.73 -4.56
CA LYS A 94 6.61 -6.38 -5.45
C LYS A 94 6.05 -7.59 -6.18
N PHE A 95 4.87 -7.44 -6.75
CA PHE A 95 4.24 -8.43 -7.63
C PHE A 95 3.24 -7.70 -8.52
N LYS A 96 2.70 -8.40 -9.53
CA LYS A 96 1.66 -7.85 -10.39
C LYS A 96 0.27 -8.30 -9.99
N GLU A 97 -0.67 -7.36 -10.01
CA GLU A 97 -2.09 -7.65 -9.96
C GLU A 97 -2.83 -6.60 -10.80
N PHE A 98 -3.84 -7.02 -11.57
CA PHE A 98 -4.50 -6.16 -12.56
C PHE A 98 -3.53 -5.50 -13.56
N GLU A 99 -2.46 -6.22 -13.93
CA GLU A 99 -1.35 -5.71 -14.74
C GLU A 99 -0.59 -4.50 -14.15
N GLN A 100 -0.91 -4.12 -12.91
CA GLN A 100 -0.24 -3.04 -12.17
C GLN A 100 0.80 -3.59 -11.19
N GLU A 101 1.76 -2.75 -10.83
CA GLU A 101 2.75 -3.05 -9.80
C GLU A 101 2.13 -2.86 -8.41
N VAL A 102 2.24 -3.90 -7.57
CA VAL A 102 1.83 -3.90 -6.17
C VAL A 102 3.05 -4.11 -5.31
N VAL A 103 3.25 -3.26 -4.31
CA VAL A 103 4.34 -3.37 -3.35
C VAL A 103 3.80 -3.86 -2.01
N ARG A 104 4.52 -4.78 -1.38
CA ARG A 104 4.29 -5.18 0.00
C ARG A 104 5.48 -4.83 0.88
N LEU A 105 5.18 -4.13 1.97
CA LEU A 105 6.13 -3.73 2.99
C LEU A 105 5.72 -4.31 4.34
N ILE A 106 6.70 -4.75 5.12
CA ILE A 106 6.57 -5.07 6.54
C ILE A 106 7.76 -4.46 7.26
N THR A 107 7.53 -3.54 8.20
CA THR A 107 8.61 -2.84 8.90
C THR A 107 8.20 -2.47 10.32
N ASN A 108 9.17 -2.42 11.23
CA ASN A 108 9.00 -1.86 12.57
C ASN A 108 9.52 -0.42 12.68
N ASP A 109 10.07 0.15 11.61
CA ASP A 109 10.57 1.53 11.59
C ASP A 109 9.46 2.53 11.23
N ASN A 110 9.02 3.30 12.23
CA ASN A 110 7.97 4.32 12.05
C ASN A 110 8.47 5.55 11.29
N GLU A 111 9.77 5.88 11.34
CA GLU A 111 10.32 7.01 10.60
C GLU A 111 10.33 6.73 9.10
N PHE A 112 10.70 5.50 8.72
CA PHE A 112 10.57 5.01 7.34
C PHE A 112 9.11 5.09 6.86
N ILE A 113 8.14 4.67 7.69
CA ILE A 113 6.71 4.74 7.36
C ILE A 113 6.27 6.19 7.15
N ASN A 114 6.67 7.10 8.03
CA ASN A 114 6.31 8.51 7.93
C ASN A 114 6.84 9.13 6.64
N CYS A 115 8.12 8.94 6.31
CA CYS A 115 8.69 9.44 5.05
C CYS A 115 7.99 8.86 3.82
N LEU A 116 7.58 7.59 3.87
CA LEU A 116 6.83 6.97 2.77
C LEU A 116 5.45 7.61 2.59
N CYS A 117 4.74 7.89 3.68
CA CYS A 117 3.43 8.54 3.66
C CYS A 117 3.51 10.01 3.24
N GLU A 118 4.56 10.73 3.64
CA GLU A 118 4.77 12.15 3.30
C GLU A 118 5.04 12.38 1.81
N LYS A 119 5.47 11.36 1.06
CA LYS A 119 5.69 11.45 -0.38
C LYS A 119 4.42 11.74 -1.17
N GLY A 120 3.24 11.41 -0.63
CA GLY A 120 1.98 11.50 -1.37
C GLY A 120 1.94 10.50 -2.53
N LEU A 121 2.22 9.23 -2.26
CA LEU A 121 2.13 8.17 -3.26
C LEU A 121 0.69 8.01 -3.76
N GLU A 122 0.55 7.58 -5.00
CA GLU A 122 -0.74 7.34 -5.63
C GLU A 122 -0.78 5.96 -6.28
N PRO A 123 -1.91 5.24 -6.18
CA PRO A 123 -2.15 4.09 -7.03
C PRO A 123 -2.32 4.54 -8.50
N PRO A 124 -2.14 3.64 -9.48
CA PRO A 124 -2.52 3.88 -10.87
C PRO A 124 -4.01 4.21 -10.98
N ASP A 125 -4.34 5.13 -11.88
CA ASP A 125 -5.70 5.64 -12.08
C ASP A 125 -6.69 4.50 -12.44
N PRO A 126 -7.99 4.61 -12.11
CA PRO A 126 -8.96 3.53 -12.31
C PRO A 126 -9.05 3.07 -13.77
N GLU A 127 -8.97 4.02 -14.70
CA GLU A 127 -9.01 3.76 -16.15
C GLU A 127 -7.73 3.11 -16.68
N CYS A 128 -6.60 3.25 -15.98
CA CYS A 128 -5.37 2.51 -16.29
C CYS A 128 -5.48 1.05 -15.84
N VAL A 129 -6.14 0.79 -14.71
CA VAL A 129 -6.34 -0.57 -14.18
C VAL A 129 -7.42 -1.31 -14.99
N PHE A 130 -8.46 -0.60 -15.40
CA PHE A 130 -9.61 -1.15 -16.12
C PHE A 130 -9.92 -0.36 -17.40
N PRO A 131 -9.05 -0.42 -18.43
CA PRO A 131 -9.20 0.38 -19.65
C PRO A 131 -10.45 0.05 -20.46
N ASP A 132 -10.95 -1.18 -20.35
CA ASP A 132 -12.13 -1.66 -21.09
C ASP A 132 -13.45 -1.49 -20.29
N LYS A 133 -13.43 -0.79 -19.14
CA LYS A 133 -14.59 -0.63 -18.27
C LYS A 133 -15.08 0.82 -18.26
N ASP A 134 -16.40 0.99 -18.37
CA ASP A 134 -17.06 2.28 -18.19
C ASP A 134 -17.62 2.40 -16.77
N PHE A 135 -16.89 3.09 -15.90
CA PHE A 135 -17.26 3.30 -14.50
C PHE A 135 -18.61 4.01 -14.32
N GLY A 136 -19.04 4.85 -15.28
CA GLY A 136 -20.32 5.56 -15.19
C GLY A 136 -21.55 4.65 -15.31
N THR A 137 -21.37 3.42 -15.80
CA THR A 137 -22.47 2.45 -15.97
C THR A 137 -22.61 1.47 -14.81
N TYR A 138 -21.70 1.50 -13.83
CA TYR A 138 -21.70 0.57 -12.71
C TYR A 138 -22.62 1.04 -11.58
N GLY A 139 -23.74 0.32 -11.40
CA GLY A 139 -24.64 0.54 -10.25
C GLY A 139 -24.15 -0.08 -8.94
N SER A 140 -23.29 -1.10 -8.97
CA SER A 140 -22.67 -1.69 -7.78
C SER A 140 -21.34 -2.35 -8.15
N LEU A 141 -20.35 -2.20 -7.27
CA LEU A 141 -19.08 -2.92 -7.37
C LEU A 141 -19.28 -4.42 -7.15
N GLN A 142 -18.75 -5.25 -8.04
CA GLN A 142 -18.76 -6.71 -7.89
C GLN A 142 -17.48 -7.34 -8.44
N GLY A 143 -17.07 -8.45 -7.83
CA GLY A 143 -15.98 -9.29 -8.33
C GLY A 143 -14.62 -8.59 -8.26
N ASP A 144 -13.92 -8.59 -9.38
CA ASP A 144 -12.56 -8.05 -9.51
C ASP A 144 -12.47 -6.55 -9.21
N MET A 145 -13.47 -5.77 -9.64
CA MET A 145 -13.51 -4.33 -9.40
C MET A 145 -13.81 -4.00 -7.93
N GLU A 146 -14.70 -4.76 -7.29
CA GLU A 146 -14.97 -4.64 -5.85
C GLU A 146 -13.72 -4.94 -5.03
N PHE A 147 -13.00 -6.01 -5.39
CA PHE A 147 -11.75 -6.34 -4.74
C PHE A 147 -10.70 -5.25 -4.90
N TRP A 148 -10.45 -4.81 -6.15
CA TRP A 148 -9.50 -3.73 -6.42
C TRP A 148 -9.85 -2.45 -5.64
N TRP A 149 -11.14 -2.07 -5.65
CA TRP A 149 -11.61 -0.90 -4.92
C TRP A 149 -11.26 -1.00 -3.44
N HIS A 150 -11.69 -2.08 -2.77
CA HIS A 150 -11.51 -2.20 -1.33
C HIS A 150 -10.05 -2.38 -0.89
N VAL A 151 -9.23 -3.03 -1.70
CA VAL A 151 -7.85 -3.37 -1.30
C VAL A 151 -6.83 -2.33 -1.73
N TYR A 152 -7.00 -1.71 -2.90
CA TYR A 152 -5.98 -0.84 -3.46
C TYR A 152 -6.41 0.62 -3.56
N TRP A 153 -7.64 0.87 -4.02
CA TRP A 153 -8.06 2.25 -4.31
C TRP A 153 -8.63 2.98 -3.10
N LYS A 154 -9.58 2.36 -2.41
CA LYS A 154 -10.29 2.94 -1.26
C LYS A 154 -9.34 3.41 -0.15
N PRO A 155 -8.28 2.67 0.23
CA PRO A 155 -7.32 3.17 1.23
C PRO A 155 -6.62 4.47 0.83
N PHE A 156 -6.32 4.66 -0.47
CA PHE A 156 -5.80 5.92 -1.00
C PHE A 156 -6.87 7.01 -0.92
N TRP A 157 -8.07 6.74 -1.47
CA TRP A 157 -9.15 7.72 -1.51
C TRP A 157 -9.57 8.21 -0.12
N GLU A 158 -9.65 7.30 0.86
CA GLU A 158 -9.98 7.61 2.24
C GLU A 158 -8.86 8.37 2.98
N SER A 159 -7.60 8.23 2.54
CA SER A 159 -6.48 8.99 3.12
C SER A 159 -6.49 10.47 2.75
N LEU A 160 -7.09 10.82 1.61
CA LEU A 160 -7.18 12.19 1.13
C LEU A 160 -8.29 12.97 1.85
N LYS A 161 -8.01 14.22 2.19
CA LYS A 161 -9.01 15.21 2.62
C LYS A 161 -9.86 15.66 1.43
N GLU A 162 -11.01 16.28 1.71
CA GLU A 162 -11.92 16.76 0.67
C GLU A 162 -11.23 17.67 -0.36
N GLU A 163 -10.38 18.59 0.10
CA GLU A 163 -9.62 19.48 -0.79
C GLU A 163 -8.57 18.72 -1.63
N GLU A 164 -7.91 17.72 -1.04
CA GLU A 164 -6.92 16.89 -1.74
C GLU A 164 -7.60 15.99 -2.77
N ARG A 165 -8.82 15.52 -2.49
CA ARG A 165 -9.67 14.79 -3.47
C ARG A 165 -10.04 15.68 -4.65
N LYS A 166 -10.47 16.93 -4.40
CA LYS A 166 -10.77 17.90 -5.47
C LYS A 166 -9.55 18.14 -6.34
N GLN A 167 -8.41 18.44 -5.72
CA GLN A 167 -7.14 18.65 -6.43
C GLN A 167 -6.70 17.41 -7.21
N TYR A 168 -6.90 16.20 -6.67
CA TYR A 168 -6.65 14.95 -7.39
C TYR A 168 -7.54 14.85 -8.63
N LEU A 169 -8.86 15.07 -8.51
CA LEU A 169 -9.78 15.00 -9.64
C LEU A 169 -9.48 16.06 -10.71
N GLU A 170 -9.17 17.29 -10.32
CA GLU A 170 -8.87 18.40 -11.24
C GLU A 170 -7.61 18.18 -12.09
N ARG A 171 -6.57 17.54 -11.52
CA ARG A 171 -5.32 17.24 -12.24
C ARG A 171 -5.33 15.90 -12.96
N SER A 172 -6.31 15.05 -12.68
CA SER A 172 -6.40 13.72 -13.28
C SER A 172 -7.13 13.79 -14.62
N ASN A 173 -6.67 13.04 -15.61
CA ASN A 173 -7.30 12.96 -16.93
C ASN A 173 -8.40 11.89 -16.96
N LEU A 174 -9.25 11.84 -15.93
CA LEU A 174 -10.33 10.86 -15.82
C LEU A 174 -11.54 11.29 -16.63
N SER A 175 -12.28 10.32 -17.16
CA SER A 175 -13.59 10.58 -17.74
C SER A 175 -14.59 11.07 -16.69
N ILE A 176 -15.61 11.80 -17.14
CA ILE A 176 -16.69 12.31 -16.28
C ILE A 176 -17.37 11.16 -15.53
N GLY A 177 -17.62 10.04 -16.19
CA GLY A 177 -18.25 8.87 -15.56
C GLY A 177 -17.40 8.28 -14.43
N THR A 178 -16.07 8.26 -14.58
CA THR A 178 -15.17 7.83 -13.50
C THR A 178 -15.16 8.85 -12.36
N ILE A 179 -15.12 10.15 -12.65
CA ILE A 179 -15.19 11.19 -11.62
C ILE A 179 -16.47 11.06 -10.79
N GLU A 180 -17.63 10.98 -11.45
CA GLU A 180 -18.92 10.79 -10.77
C GLU A 180 -18.92 9.51 -9.92
N PHE A 181 -18.38 8.41 -10.45
CA PHE A 181 -18.25 7.16 -9.71
C PHE A 181 -17.43 7.34 -8.42
N LEU A 182 -16.28 8.02 -8.49
CA LEU A 182 -15.39 8.26 -7.34
C LEU A 182 -16.02 9.17 -6.27
N GLU A 183 -16.79 10.17 -6.69
CA GLU A 183 -17.46 11.09 -5.77
C GLU A 183 -18.61 10.41 -5.00
N HIS A 184 -19.31 9.45 -5.62
CA HIS A 184 -20.48 8.81 -5.04
C HIS A 184 -20.17 7.49 -4.31
N HIS A 185 -19.00 6.89 -4.53
CA HIS A 185 -18.57 5.68 -3.83
C HIS A 185 -17.63 6.02 -2.66
N HIS A 186 -18.08 5.69 -1.45
CA HIS A 186 -17.30 5.77 -0.20
C HIS A 186 -17.10 4.39 0.41
#